data_AF-A0A167H0U2-F1
#
_entry.id   AF-A0A167H0U2-F1
#
_cell.length_a   1.000
_cell.length_b   1.000
_cell.length_c   1.000
_cell.angle_alpha   90.00
_cell.angle_beta   90.00
_cell.angle_gamma   90.00
#
_symmetry.space_group_name_H-M   'P 1'
#
loop_
_entity.id
_entity.type
_entity.pdbx_description
1 polymer ?
#
loop_
_entity_poly.entity_id
_entity_poly.type
_entity_poly.pdbx_seq_one_letter_code
_entity_poly.pdbx_strand_id
1 'polypeptide(L)'
;MFDDLRNRLRSQRPARLAAASGAHPIDGGPAPIRYRPLLVAQVPAEGHRLRTAMRGVLTALGRRDEDALVAGLLAFAGAFRGIGLARNVQFYPYLAWALHGTPAARTMFEAVHADAQRCLGGIEAILATYLTAPWGRDRRRRLAPDLVHVARLLGQWLRIDEEVLLPLYLPPGQYRTIGPAPPR
;
A
#
# COMPACT_ATOMS: atom_id res chain seq x y z
N MET A 1 -24.73 18.91 14.95
CA MET A 1 -23.56 18.10 15.34
C MET A 1 -22.97 17.30 14.16
N PHE A 2 -23.78 16.77 13.23
CA PHE A 2 -23.30 16.06 12.03
C PHE A 2 -22.65 16.96 10.96
N ASP A 3 -22.97 18.25 10.91
CA ASP A 3 -22.33 19.19 9.97
C ASP A 3 -20.87 19.50 10.32
N ASP A 4 -20.51 19.41 11.60
CA ASP A 4 -19.13 19.66 12.04
C ASP A 4 -18.20 18.49 11.63
N LEU A 5 -18.72 17.27 11.62
CA LEU A 5 -18.04 16.09 11.08
C LEU A 5 -17.87 16.17 9.56
N ARG A 6 -18.92 16.64 8.86
CA ARG A 6 -18.92 16.85 7.41
C ARG A 6 -17.91 17.91 6.96
N ASN A 7 -17.73 18.97 7.75
CA ASN A 7 -16.73 20.01 7.50
C ASN A 7 -15.30 19.52 7.74
N ARG A 8 -15.05 18.77 8.82
CA ARG A 8 -13.71 18.18 9.07
C ARG A 8 -13.26 17.21 7.99
N LEU A 9 -14.19 16.45 7.40
CA LEU A 9 -13.91 15.52 6.30
C LEU A 9 -13.65 16.21 4.96
N ARG A 10 -14.16 17.44 4.75
CA ARG A 10 -13.82 18.27 3.57
C ARG A 10 -12.44 18.91 3.70
N SER A 11 -12.03 19.25 4.92
CA SER A 11 -10.72 19.85 5.21
C SER A 11 -9.55 18.85 5.14
N GLN A 12 -9.83 17.54 5.16
CA GLN A 12 -8.83 16.47 5.03
C GLN A 12 -8.85 15.77 3.67
N ARG A 13 -9.10 16.53 2.59
CA ARG A 13 -8.77 16.04 1.24
C ARG A 13 -7.25 16.09 1.07
N PRO A 14 -6.50 14.96 1.08
CA PRO A 14 -5.26 14.95 0.33
C PRO A 14 -5.64 15.23 -1.12
N ALA A 15 -4.86 16.13 -1.74
CA ALA A 15 -4.97 16.44 -3.15
C ALA A 15 -5.10 15.14 -3.96
N ARG A 16 -5.96 15.16 -4.98
CA ARG A 16 -6.03 14.16 -6.04
C ARG A 16 -4.62 13.62 -6.28
N LEU A 17 -4.44 12.31 -6.15
CA LEU A 17 -3.44 11.55 -6.88
C LEU A 17 -3.75 11.73 -8.36
N ALA A 18 -3.41 12.91 -8.87
CA ALA A 18 -3.28 13.17 -10.29
C ALA A 18 -2.08 12.34 -10.73
N ALA A 19 -2.29 11.60 -11.82
CA ALA A 19 -1.27 10.84 -12.50
C ALA A 19 0.00 11.68 -12.66
N ALA A 20 1.05 11.30 -11.95
CA ALA A 20 2.41 11.64 -12.34
C ALA A 20 2.85 10.65 -13.44
N SER A 21 2.12 10.65 -14.56
CA SER A 21 2.68 10.24 -15.85
C SER A 21 3.25 11.50 -16.49
N GLY A 22 4.31 12.03 -15.89
CA GLY A 22 5.15 13.07 -16.47
C GLY A 22 6.38 12.41 -17.04
N ALA A 23 6.34 12.07 -18.33
CA ALA A 23 7.54 11.77 -19.09
C ALA A 23 8.39 13.05 -19.17
N HIS A 24 9.43 13.13 -18.35
CA HIS A 24 10.58 14.00 -18.60
C HIS A 24 11.72 13.12 -19.11
N PRO A 25 12.31 13.43 -20.27
CA PRO A 25 13.54 12.78 -20.69
C PRO A 25 14.65 13.34 -19.81
N ILE A 26 14.97 12.64 -18.72
CA ILE A 26 16.16 12.92 -17.93
C ILE A 26 17.25 12.00 -18.47
N ASP A 27 18.09 12.57 -19.32
CA ASP A 27 19.40 12.05 -19.64
C ASP A 27 20.23 12.13 -18.35
N GLY A 28 20.23 11.04 -17.59
CA GLY A 28 20.80 10.96 -16.24
C GLY A 28 20.11 9.88 -15.44
N GLY A 29 20.84 8.84 -15.05
CA GLY A 29 20.31 7.73 -14.25
C GLY A 29 19.58 8.19 -12.98
N PRO A 30 18.74 7.32 -12.39
CA PRO A 30 17.91 7.71 -11.24
C PRO A 30 18.77 8.30 -10.11
N ALA A 31 18.38 9.49 -9.63
CA ALA A 31 19.06 10.16 -8.54
C ALA A 31 19.13 9.25 -7.30
N PRO A 32 20.25 9.27 -6.54
CA PRO A 32 20.45 8.36 -5.42
C PRO A 32 19.41 8.58 -4.32
N ILE A 33 18.67 7.52 -4.00
CA ILE A 33 17.67 7.53 -2.93
C ILE A 33 18.32 7.02 -1.65
N ARG A 34 18.21 7.80 -0.57
CA ARG A 34 18.81 7.45 0.73
C ARG A 34 18.14 6.21 1.32
N TYR A 35 18.94 5.22 1.70
CA TYR A 35 18.50 4.06 2.46
C TYR A 35 17.99 4.46 3.86
N ARG A 36 16.87 3.86 4.30
CA ARG A 36 16.30 4.08 5.64
C ARG A 36 16.20 2.76 6.41
N PRO A 37 17.13 2.44 7.31
CA PRO A 37 17.16 1.15 8.02
C PRO A 37 15.91 0.91 8.87
N LEU A 38 15.29 1.97 9.40
CA LEU A 38 14.08 1.86 10.21
C LEU A 38 12.90 1.24 9.46
N LEU A 39 12.87 1.32 8.12
CA LEU A 39 11.80 0.71 7.33
C LEU A 39 11.77 -0.82 7.47
N VAL A 40 12.91 -1.46 7.78
CA VAL A 40 12.98 -2.91 7.95
C VAL A 40 12.10 -3.39 9.10
N ALA A 41 12.06 -2.64 10.20
CA ALA A 41 11.21 -2.95 11.35
C ALA A 41 9.80 -2.35 11.22
N GLN A 42 9.66 -1.20 10.54
CA GLN A 42 8.37 -0.52 10.38
C GLN A 42 7.42 -1.30 9.47
N VAL A 43 7.92 -1.86 8.36
CA VAL A 43 7.10 -2.56 7.35
C VAL A 43 6.28 -3.71 7.95
N PRO A 44 6.85 -4.65 8.73
CA PRO A 44 6.07 -5.71 9.37
C PRO A 44 5.13 -5.21 10.47
N ALA A 45 5.57 -4.21 11.26
CA ALA A 45 4.75 -3.64 12.33
C ALA A 45 3.49 -2.97 11.76
N GLU A 46 3.62 -2.24 10.66
CA GLU A 46 2.54 -1.65 9.89
C GLU A 46 1.61 -2.70 9.30
N GLY A 47 2.15 -3.79 8.74
CA GLY A 47 1.37 -4.93 8.27
C GLY A 47 0.54 -5.57 9.38
N HIS A 48 1.11 -5.73 10.58
CA HIS A 48 0.37 -6.23 11.74
C HIS A 48 -0.78 -5.29 12.16
N ARG A 49 -0.55 -3.97 12.14
CA ARG A 49 -1.59 -2.97 12.44
C ARG A 49 -2.74 -3.05 11.43
N LEU A 50 -2.45 -3.19 10.14
CA LEU A 50 -3.48 -3.33 9.11
C LEU A 50 -4.31 -4.61 9.25
N ARG A 51 -3.65 -5.75 9.49
CA ARG A 51 -4.36 -7.02 9.78
C ARG A 51 -5.26 -6.89 10.99
N THR A 52 -4.82 -6.18 12.03
CA THR A 52 -5.61 -5.94 13.24
C THR A 52 -6.80 -5.03 12.99
N ALA A 53 -6.62 -3.93 12.25
CA ALA A 53 -7.71 -3.05 11.85
C ALA A 53 -8.76 -3.80 11.01
N MET A 54 -8.33 -4.61 10.04
CA MET A 54 -9.23 -5.42 9.22
C MET A 54 -9.99 -6.47 10.04
N ARG A 55 -9.34 -7.13 11.00
CA ARG A 55 -10.04 -8.03 11.95
C ARG A 55 -11.10 -7.29 12.77
N GLY A 56 -10.82 -6.07 13.19
CA GLY A 56 -11.78 -5.21 13.87
C GLY A 56 -13.01 -4.93 13.01
N VAL A 57 -12.80 -4.55 11.74
CA VAL A 57 -13.87 -4.33 10.76
C VAL A 57 -14.74 -5.58 10.57
N LEU A 58 -14.11 -6.75 10.36
CA LEU A 58 -14.84 -8.01 10.19
C LEU A 58 -15.59 -8.43 11.45
N THR A 59 -15.05 -8.13 12.64
CA THR A 59 -15.73 -8.40 13.91
C THR A 59 -16.97 -7.51 14.09
N ALA A 60 -16.86 -6.21 13.78
CA ALA A 60 -18.00 -5.30 13.80
C ALA A 60 -19.10 -5.72 12.82
N LEU A 61 -18.71 -6.15 11.61
CA LEU A 61 -19.61 -6.73 10.63
C LEU A 61 -20.35 -7.96 11.19
N GLY A 62 -19.63 -8.89 11.80
CA GLY A 62 -20.22 -10.10 12.40
C GLY A 62 -21.20 -9.80 13.53
N ARG A 63 -20.95 -8.75 14.32
CA ARG A 63 -21.83 -8.27 15.40
C ARG A 63 -23.01 -7.42 14.90
N ARG A 64 -23.04 -7.08 13.61
CA ARG A 64 -24.01 -6.15 13.01
C ARG A 64 -23.99 -4.76 13.69
N ASP A 65 -22.83 -4.36 14.18
CA ASP A 65 -22.60 -3.06 14.80
C ASP A 65 -22.23 -2.05 13.71
N GLU A 66 -23.22 -1.33 13.19
CA GLU A 66 -23.05 -0.42 12.05
C GLU A 66 -22.12 0.76 12.40
N ASP A 67 -22.20 1.29 13.63
CA ASP A 67 -21.36 2.40 14.08
C ASP A 67 -19.90 1.95 14.21
N ALA A 68 -19.64 0.80 14.86
CA ALA A 68 -18.29 0.26 14.94
C ALA A 68 -17.73 -0.14 13.57
N LEU A 69 -18.60 -0.56 12.65
CA LEU A 69 -18.20 -0.92 11.29
C LEU A 69 -17.76 0.32 10.49
N VAL A 70 -18.51 1.41 10.56
CA VAL A 70 -18.15 2.68 9.92
C VAL A 70 -16.86 3.25 10.52
N ALA A 71 -16.76 3.28 11.86
CA ALA A 71 -15.55 3.74 12.54
C ALA A 71 -14.32 2.88 12.18
N GLY A 72 -14.49 1.56 12.17
CA GLY A 72 -13.45 0.61 11.77
C GLY A 72 -13.00 0.79 10.32
N LEU A 73 -13.93 1.01 9.40
CA LEU A 73 -13.64 1.27 7.99
C LEU A 73 -12.82 2.55 7.79
N LEU A 74 -13.19 3.62 8.48
CA LEU A 74 -12.44 4.89 8.43
C LEU A 74 -11.03 4.72 9.01
N ALA A 75 -10.90 4.06 10.16
CA ALA A 75 -9.60 3.80 10.78
C ALA A 75 -8.71 2.91 9.89
N PHE A 76 -9.28 1.84 9.33
CA PHE A 76 -8.58 0.97 8.38
C PHE A 76 -8.12 1.75 7.15
N ALA A 77 -9.00 2.54 6.52
CA ALA A 77 -8.64 3.33 5.33
C ALA A 77 -7.55 4.37 5.61
N GLY A 78 -7.60 5.04 6.78
CA GLY A 78 -6.57 5.97 7.21
C GLY A 78 -5.21 5.27 7.36
N ALA A 79 -5.17 4.14 8.07
CA ALA A 79 -3.95 3.36 8.23
C ALA A 79 -3.41 2.84 6.89
N PHE A 80 -4.29 2.32 6.04
CA PHE A 80 -3.96 1.78 4.72
C PHE A 80 -3.31 2.82 3.83
N ARG A 81 -3.93 4.01 3.71
CA ARG A 81 -3.39 5.12 2.92
C ARG A 81 -2.08 5.66 3.47
N GLY A 82 -1.96 5.77 4.80
CA GLY A 82 -0.73 6.23 5.44
C GLY A 82 0.47 5.33 5.12
N ILE A 83 0.28 4.02 5.21
CA ILE A 83 1.32 3.02 4.89
C ILE A 83 1.61 3.00 3.39
N GLY A 84 0.58 3.02 2.55
CA GLY A 84 0.74 3.08 1.09
C GLY A 84 1.57 4.29 0.65
N LEU A 85 1.33 5.46 1.24
CA LEU A 85 2.12 6.67 0.98
C LEU A 85 3.58 6.50 1.41
N ALA A 86 3.82 6.02 2.64
CA ALA A 86 5.19 5.82 3.14
C ALA A 86 6.01 4.90 2.22
N ARG A 87 5.38 3.83 1.71
CA ARG A 87 6.03 2.88 0.79
C ARG A 87 6.27 3.46 -0.60
N ASN A 88 5.29 4.16 -1.16
CA ASN A 88 5.40 4.76 -2.50
C ASN A 88 6.38 5.93 -2.55
N VAL A 89 6.65 6.61 -1.43
CA VAL A 89 7.61 7.73 -1.38
C VAL A 89 9.05 7.26 -1.18
N GLN A 90 9.27 6.19 -0.41
CA GLN A 90 10.61 5.85 0.06
C GLN A 90 11.02 4.40 -0.23
N PHE A 91 10.15 3.43 0.00
CA PHE A 91 10.51 2.01 -0.06
C PHE A 91 10.65 1.53 -1.50
N TYR A 92 9.60 1.65 -2.32
CA TYR A 92 9.64 1.21 -3.71
C TYR A 92 10.60 2.03 -4.58
N PRO A 93 10.67 3.37 -4.47
CA PRO A 93 11.66 4.14 -5.21
C PRO A 93 13.09 3.71 -4.88
N TYR A 94 13.41 3.45 -3.62
CA TYR A 94 14.74 2.98 -3.23
C TYR A 94 15.08 1.65 -3.88
N LEU A 95 14.17 0.67 -3.86
CA LEU A 95 14.40 -0.62 -4.52
C LEU A 95 14.60 -0.47 -6.03
N ALA A 96 13.80 0.38 -6.69
CA ALA A 96 13.94 0.66 -8.11
C ALA A 96 15.33 1.24 -8.45
N TRP A 97 15.82 2.17 -7.62
CA TRP A 97 17.16 2.74 -7.75
C TRP A 97 18.25 1.70 -7.45
N ALA A 98 18.14 0.98 -6.34
CA ALA A 98 19.17 0.04 -5.88
C ALA A 98 19.36 -1.16 -6.83
N LEU A 99 18.28 -1.61 -7.47
CA LEU A 99 18.29 -2.73 -8.42
C LEU A 99 18.64 -2.30 -9.85
N HIS A 100 18.88 -1.01 -10.11
CA HIS A 100 19.14 -0.49 -11.46
C HIS A 100 20.30 -1.20 -12.17
N GLY A 101 21.34 -1.59 -11.44
CA GLY A 101 22.51 -2.32 -11.99
C GLY A 101 22.31 -3.82 -12.22
N THR A 102 21.12 -4.38 -11.92
CA THR A 102 20.85 -5.82 -12.03
C THR A 102 19.56 -6.06 -12.84
N PRO A 103 19.62 -6.14 -14.19
CA PRO A 103 18.43 -6.13 -15.05
C PRO A 103 17.40 -7.20 -14.70
N ALA A 104 17.83 -8.44 -14.42
CA ALA A 104 16.93 -9.53 -14.04
C ALA A 104 16.19 -9.25 -12.72
N ALA A 105 16.90 -8.76 -11.70
CA ALA A 105 16.29 -8.40 -10.42
C ALA A 105 15.35 -7.20 -10.55
N ARG A 106 15.69 -6.23 -11.42
CA ARG A 106 14.83 -5.10 -11.74
C ARG A 106 13.53 -5.54 -12.41
N THR A 107 13.58 -6.40 -13.44
CA THR A 107 12.38 -6.93 -14.09
C THR A 107 11.49 -7.69 -13.11
N MET A 108 12.10 -8.52 -12.25
CA MET A 108 11.36 -9.21 -11.19
C MET A 108 10.70 -8.22 -10.22
N PHE A 109 11.44 -7.20 -9.77
CA PHE A 109 10.90 -6.14 -8.92
C PHE A 109 9.72 -5.42 -9.59
N GLU A 110 9.84 -5.02 -10.86
CA GLU A 110 8.79 -4.31 -11.59
C GLU A 110 7.50 -5.15 -11.70
N ALA A 111 7.62 -6.45 -11.98
CA ALA A 111 6.48 -7.36 -12.01
C ALA A 111 5.81 -7.51 -10.64
N VAL A 112 6.60 -7.76 -9.58
CA VAL A 112 6.10 -7.90 -8.21
C VAL A 112 5.49 -6.58 -7.69
N HIS A 113 6.09 -5.45 -8.04
CA HIS A 113 5.58 -4.14 -7.70
C HIS A 113 4.26 -3.84 -8.40
N ALA A 114 4.11 -4.20 -9.68
CA ALA A 114 2.83 -4.09 -10.39
C ALA A 114 1.73 -4.91 -9.70
N ASP A 115 2.04 -6.11 -9.22
CA ASP A 115 1.10 -6.96 -8.47
C ASP A 115 0.67 -6.33 -7.13
N ALA A 116 1.62 -5.73 -6.40
CA ALA A 116 1.33 -4.97 -5.21
C ALA A 116 0.40 -3.79 -5.51
N GLN A 117 0.67 -3.01 -6.58
CA GLN A 117 -0.18 -1.88 -6.98
C GLN A 117 -1.59 -2.31 -7.39
N ARG A 118 -1.74 -3.47 -8.05
CA ARG A 118 -3.07 -4.03 -8.36
C ARG A 118 -3.87 -4.34 -7.08
N CYS A 119 -3.22 -4.92 -6.07
CA CYS A 119 -3.86 -5.16 -4.78
C CYS A 119 -4.27 -3.84 -4.09
N LEU A 120 -3.36 -2.86 -4.06
CA LEU A 120 -3.60 -1.56 -3.46
C LEU A 120 -4.79 -0.83 -4.12
N GLY A 121 -4.80 -0.78 -5.45
CA GLY A 121 -5.88 -0.16 -6.22
C GLY A 121 -7.22 -0.85 -6.02
N GLY A 122 -7.24 -2.19 -5.93
CA GLY A 122 -8.45 -2.96 -5.65
C GLY A 122 -9.05 -2.65 -4.27
N ILE A 123 -8.20 -2.57 -3.24
CA ILE A 123 -8.63 -2.18 -1.89
C ILE A 123 -9.22 -0.77 -1.90
N GLU A 124 -8.52 0.18 -2.51
CA GLU A 124 -8.92 1.58 -2.51
C GLU A 124 -10.25 1.80 -3.26
N ALA A 125 -10.46 1.09 -4.38
CA ALA A 125 -11.73 1.12 -5.11
C ALA A 125 -12.91 0.63 -4.27
N ILE A 126 -12.71 -0.43 -3.49
CA ILE A 126 -13.74 -0.94 -2.59
C ILE A 126 -13.99 0.06 -1.44
N LEU A 127 -12.94 0.57 -0.80
CA LEU A 127 -13.08 1.57 0.26
C LEU A 127 -13.81 2.83 -0.22
N ALA A 128 -13.50 3.32 -1.43
CA ALA A 128 -14.18 4.46 -2.03
C ALA A 128 -15.69 4.24 -2.18
N THR A 129 -16.13 2.99 -2.41
CA THR A 129 -17.55 2.63 -2.51
C THR A 129 -18.30 2.84 -1.19
N TYR A 130 -17.64 2.58 -0.06
CA TYR A 130 -18.27 2.62 1.26
C TYR A 130 -18.03 3.91 2.04
N LEU A 131 -17.01 4.70 1.70
CA LEU A 131 -16.66 5.93 2.45
C LEU A 131 -17.25 7.23 1.88
N THR A 132 -17.84 7.22 0.69
CA THR A 132 -18.22 8.45 -0.03
C THR A 132 -19.72 8.79 -0.01
N ALA A 133 -20.60 7.84 0.31
CA ALA A 133 -22.05 8.04 0.27
C ALA A 133 -22.80 7.05 1.20
N PRO A 134 -24.03 7.40 1.64
CA PRO A 134 -24.85 6.52 2.47
C PRO A 134 -25.11 5.16 1.81
N TRP A 135 -25.21 4.12 2.62
CA TRP A 135 -25.30 2.75 2.14
C TRP A 135 -26.75 2.39 1.80
N GLY A 136 -27.05 2.33 0.50
CA GLY A 136 -28.29 1.72 0.01
C GLY A 136 -28.33 0.20 0.25
N ARG A 137 -29.51 -0.41 0.02
CA ARG A 137 -29.75 -1.85 0.22
C ARG A 137 -28.73 -2.74 -0.50
N ASP A 138 -28.37 -2.39 -1.74
CA ASP A 138 -27.42 -3.18 -2.53
C ASP A 138 -26.00 -3.13 -1.97
N ARG A 139 -25.56 -1.96 -1.49
CA ARG A 139 -24.24 -1.82 -0.85
C ARG A 139 -24.19 -2.62 0.45
N ARG A 140 -25.23 -2.55 1.28
CA ARG A 140 -25.32 -3.37 2.51
C ARG A 140 -25.25 -4.86 2.21
N ARG A 141 -25.87 -5.33 1.12
CA ARG A 141 -25.79 -6.73 0.68
C ARG A 141 -24.39 -7.13 0.22
N ARG A 142 -23.68 -6.24 -0.48
CA ARG A 142 -22.31 -6.49 -0.98
C ARG A 142 -21.20 -6.26 0.05
N LEU A 143 -21.50 -5.59 1.16
CA LEU A 143 -20.51 -5.21 2.15
C LEU A 143 -19.70 -6.42 2.67
N ALA A 144 -20.37 -7.49 3.07
CA ALA A 144 -19.69 -8.68 3.57
C ALA A 144 -18.74 -9.33 2.54
N PRO A 145 -19.18 -9.70 1.31
CA PRO A 145 -18.27 -10.26 0.32
C PRO A 145 -17.16 -9.29 -0.10
N ASP A 146 -17.44 -7.98 -0.18
CA ASP A 146 -16.44 -6.96 -0.51
C ASP A 146 -15.35 -6.86 0.58
N LEU A 147 -15.72 -6.91 1.86
CA LEU A 147 -14.75 -6.87 2.96
C LEU A 147 -13.91 -8.13 3.06
N VAL A 148 -14.49 -9.30 2.76
CA VAL A 148 -13.70 -10.54 2.60
C VAL A 148 -12.72 -10.40 1.45
N HIS A 149 -13.15 -9.81 0.33
CA HIS A 149 -12.27 -9.56 -0.79
C HIS A 149 -11.13 -8.60 -0.44
N VAL A 150 -11.41 -7.51 0.28
CA VAL A 150 -10.39 -6.57 0.79
C VAL A 150 -9.40 -7.29 1.70
N ALA A 151 -9.86 -8.12 2.63
CA ALA A 151 -8.99 -8.89 3.52
C ALA A 151 -8.04 -9.82 2.74
N ARG A 152 -8.52 -10.45 1.66
CA ARG A 152 -7.71 -11.28 0.77
C ARG A 152 -6.65 -10.45 0.02
N LEU A 153 -7.04 -9.33 -0.58
CA LEU A 153 -6.11 -8.43 -1.28
C LEU A 153 -5.05 -7.88 -0.32
N LEU A 154 -5.45 -7.51 0.89
CA LEU A 154 -4.54 -7.07 1.95
C LEU A 154 -3.54 -8.16 2.31
N GLY A 155 -4.00 -9.39 2.52
CA GLY A 155 -3.12 -10.53 2.81
C GLY A 155 -2.11 -10.78 1.69
N GLN A 156 -2.54 -10.73 0.44
CA GLN A 156 -1.67 -10.86 -0.73
C GLN A 156 -0.62 -9.74 -0.80
N TRP A 157 -1.04 -8.48 -0.66
CA TRP A 157 -0.13 -7.34 -0.69
C TRP A 157 0.90 -7.40 0.43
N LEU A 158 0.47 -7.69 1.66
CA LEU A 158 1.40 -7.82 2.80
C LEU A 158 2.39 -8.97 2.61
N ARG A 159 1.95 -10.07 2.01
CA ARG A 159 2.84 -11.19 1.67
C ARG A 159 3.90 -10.77 0.66
N ILE A 160 3.50 -10.09 -0.42
CA ILE A 160 4.43 -9.53 -1.41
C ILE A 160 5.45 -8.61 -0.72
N ASP A 161 4.97 -7.69 0.09
CA ASP A 161 5.83 -6.70 0.74
C ASP A 161 6.78 -7.32 1.77
N GLU A 162 6.30 -8.22 2.63
CA GLU A 162 7.07 -8.79 3.74
C GLU A 162 7.96 -9.97 3.31
N GLU A 163 7.50 -10.84 2.42
CA GLU A 163 8.22 -12.07 2.03
C GLU A 163 9.05 -11.90 0.76
N VAL A 164 8.70 -10.97 -0.14
CA VAL A 164 9.38 -10.81 -1.44
C VAL A 164 10.19 -9.53 -1.49
N LEU A 165 9.58 -8.37 -1.20
CA LEU A 165 10.24 -7.08 -1.40
C LEU A 165 11.12 -6.66 -0.23
N LEU A 166 10.71 -6.92 1.02
CA LEU A 166 11.50 -6.57 2.19
C LEU A 166 12.88 -7.25 2.24
N PRO A 167 13.04 -8.55 1.89
CA PRO A 167 14.36 -9.17 1.78
C PRO A 167 15.29 -8.50 0.75
N LEU A 168 14.72 -7.81 -0.25
CA LEU A 168 15.49 -7.05 -1.24
C LEU A 168 15.86 -5.65 -0.74
N TYR A 169 15.40 -5.21 0.43
CA TYR A 169 15.63 -3.87 0.98
C TYR A 169 16.91 -3.81 1.83
N LEU A 170 18.05 -3.91 1.16
CA LEU A 170 19.39 -3.95 1.74
C LEU A 170 20.04 -2.55 1.78
N PRO A 171 21.07 -2.33 2.62
CA PRO A 171 21.91 -1.14 2.53
C PRO A 171 22.62 -0.98 1.16
N PRO A 172 22.97 0.26 0.76
CA PRO A 172 23.76 0.50 -0.44
C PRO A 172 25.10 -0.26 -0.37
N GLY A 173 25.51 -0.87 -1.49
CA GLY A 173 26.74 -1.67 -1.56
C GLY A 173 26.56 -3.17 -1.30
N GLN A 174 25.43 -3.60 -0.74
CA GLN A 174 25.10 -5.03 -0.59
C GLN A 174 24.42 -5.62 -1.84
N TYR A 175 24.11 -4.79 -2.83
CA TYR A 175 23.54 -5.19 -4.12
C TYR A 175 24.59 -5.65 -5.15
N ARG A 176 25.84 -5.90 -4.74
CA ARG A 176 26.93 -6.24 -5.68
C ARG A 176 26.73 -7.61 -6.36
N THR A 177 26.33 -7.53 -7.63
CA THR A 177 26.56 -8.46 -8.77
C THR A 177 26.28 -9.94 -8.56
N ILE A 178 25.05 -10.35 -8.88
CA ILE A 178 24.80 -11.63 -9.58
C ILE A 178 25.19 -11.40 -11.04
N GLY A 179 26.48 -11.46 -11.35
CA GLY A 179 27.02 -11.36 -12.71
C GLY A 179 28.31 -12.18 -12.79
N PRO A 180 28.61 -12.82 -13.93
CA PRO A 180 29.76 -13.72 -14.03
C PRO A 180 31.05 -12.97 -13.71
N ALA A 181 31.91 -13.60 -12.91
CA ALA A 181 33.22 -13.07 -12.57
C ALA A 181 34.02 -12.76 -13.85
N PRO A 182 34.80 -11.68 -13.89
CA PRO A 182 35.64 -11.38 -15.04
C PRO A 182 36.66 -12.51 -15.25
N PRO A 183 36.95 -12.89 -16.51
CA PRO A 183 38.02 -13.84 -16.79
C PRO A 183 39.35 -13.28 -16.27
N ARG A 184 40.10 -14.14 -15.59
CA ARG A 184 41.48 -13.88 -15.17
C ARG A 184 42.41 -13.92 -16.38
#